data_AF-A0A9E3E6V9-F1
#
_entry.id   AF-A0A9E3E6V9-F1
#
_cell.length_a   1.000
_cell.length_b   1.000
_cell.length_c   1.000
_cell.angle_alpha   90.00
_cell.angle_beta   90.00
_cell.angle_gamma   90.00
#
_symmetry.space_group_name_H-M   'P 1'
#
loop_
_entity.id
_entity.type
_entity.pdbx_description
1 polymer ?
#
loop_
_entity_poly.entity_id
_entity_poly.type
_entity_poly.pdbx_seq_one_letter_code
_entity_poly.pdbx_strand_id
1 'polypeptide(L)'
;MLYFALAILSILLSGRSVAQSDYQVINVENGGTIAGTVKWSGPEPHSLMYPVTKDPQICDPDSHKQVDLERLIIGPQGGVANTVVFLSDISKGKAMHLPEARRFLDQKRCHYEPHILLVPEKQDLQMRSSDPTLHTIHMEGAATYNLPFPFQNTVVSRPMNTPGLVNLRCNGGHVWMNAEMFVAPHPYYVITDESGRFELTEVPAGDYQLIAWHEGWNLARKEAIHDVLTQRTVQRPVFSDPRTWEKHVKVTGGQTAHAEFVLSDK
;
A
#
# COMPACT_ATOMS: atom_id res chain seq x y z
N MET A 1 60.03 20.63 25.70
CA MET A 1 58.84 19.77 25.56
C MET A 1 57.63 20.68 25.58
N LEU A 2 57.10 21.01 24.40
CA LEU A 2 55.99 21.93 24.19
C LEU A 2 54.72 21.09 24.06
N TYR A 3 53.78 21.16 25.00
CA TYR A 3 52.50 20.44 24.93
C TYR A 3 51.51 21.26 24.11
N PHE A 4 51.11 20.73 22.94
CA PHE A 4 50.00 21.24 22.13
C PHE A 4 48.67 20.81 22.78
N ALA A 5 47.81 21.78 23.09
CA ALA A 5 46.43 21.52 23.48
C ALA A 5 45.56 21.36 22.22
N LEU A 6 45.03 20.15 22.00
CA LEU A 6 44.05 19.88 20.95
C LEU A 6 42.66 20.27 21.46
N ALA A 7 42.06 21.33 20.90
CA ALA A 7 40.67 21.67 21.13
C ALA A 7 39.78 20.80 20.24
N ILE A 8 38.97 19.94 20.84
CA ILE A 8 37.96 19.12 20.14
C ILE A 8 36.70 19.97 19.96
N LEU A 9 36.50 20.51 18.77
CA LEU A 9 35.29 21.19 18.37
C LEU A 9 34.20 20.14 18.10
N SER A 10 33.25 20.00 19.02
CA SER A 10 32.11 19.10 18.89
C SER A 10 31.06 19.75 18.00
N ILE A 11 30.95 19.32 16.74
CA ILE A 11 29.88 19.75 15.84
C ILE A 11 28.61 18.98 16.23
N LEU A 12 27.71 19.66 16.93
CA LEU A 12 26.34 19.18 17.15
C LEU A 12 25.59 19.25 15.82
N LEU A 13 25.55 18.12 15.08
CA LEU A 13 24.55 17.93 14.04
C LEU A 13 23.18 17.78 14.72
N SER A 14 22.39 18.85 14.69
CA SER A 14 20.96 18.80 14.97
C SER A 14 20.28 17.95 13.90
N GLY A 15 20.09 16.66 14.20
CA GLY A 15 19.25 15.79 13.41
C GLY A 15 17.85 16.39 13.31
N ARG A 16 17.34 16.56 12.09
CA ARG A 16 15.91 16.79 11.87
C ARG A 16 15.18 15.59 12.49
N SER A 17 14.43 15.85 13.56
CA SER A 17 13.54 14.86 14.14
C SER A 17 12.51 14.50 13.06
N VAL A 18 12.50 13.24 12.65
CA VAL A 18 11.41 12.67 11.86
C VAL A 18 10.17 12.77 12.74
N ALA A 19 9.21 13.57 12.31
CA ALA A 19 8.03 13.91 13.10
C ALA A 19 7.28 12.64 13.51
N GLN A 20 7.14 12.47 14.82
CA GLN A 20 6.15 11.59 15.44
C GLN A 20 4.76 12.05 14.96
N SER A 21 3.86 11.13 14.60
CA SER A 21 2.48 11.48 14.23
C SER A 21 1.83 12.33 15.35
N ASP A 22 1.66 13.64 15.10
CA ASP A 22 1.03 14.62 16.00
C ASP A 22 -0.52 14.55 15.95
N TYR A 23 -1.08 13.44 15.45
CA TYR A 23 -2.52 13.31 15.26
C TYR A 23 -3.27 13.27 16.61
N GLN A 24 -4.14 14.25 16.83
CA GLN A 24 -4.94 14.37 18.03
C GLN A 24 -6.34 13.77 17.86
N VAL A 25 -6.65 12.74 18.64
CA VAL A 25 -8.01 12.21 18.73
C VAL A 25 -8.90 13.21 19.48
N ILE A 26 -10.00 13.61 18.85
CA ILE A 26 -11.05 14.47 19.39
C ILE A 26 -12.43 13.85 19.18
N ASN A 27 -13.41 14.28 19.95
CA ASN A 27 -14.80 14.03 19.61
C ASN A 27 -15.18 14.94 18.43
N VAL A 28 -15.52 14.38 17.28
CA VAL A 28 -15.90 15.17 16.09
C VAL A 28 -17.39 15.46 16.13
N GLU A 29 -17.76 16.53 16.84
CA GLU A 29 -19.14 17.00 16.89
C GLU A 29 -19.57 17.55 15.53
N ASN A 30 -20.70 17.08 15.02
CA ASN A 30 -21.26 17.49 13.73
C ASN A 30 -20.24 17.38 12.58
N GLY A 31 -19.45 16.30 12.53
CA GLY A 31 -18.48 16.06 11.45
C GLY A 31 -19.15 16.00 10.07
N GLY A 32 -18.47 16.52 9.06
CA GLY A 32 -18.89 16.39 7.67
C GLY A 32 -18.44 15.07 7.05
N THR A 33 -18.82 14.86 5.80
CA THR A 33 -18.46 13.70 4.99
C THR A 33 -17.82 14.16 3.69
N ILE A 34 -16.81 13.45 3.22
CA ILE A 34 -16.27 13.60 1.87
C ILE A 34 -16.59 12.31 1.10
N ALA A 35 -17.29 12.43 -0.03
CA ALA A 35 -17.70 11.27 -0.83
C ALA A 35 -17.49 11.53 -2.32
N GLY A 36 -17.32 10.47 -3.09
CA GLY A 36 -17.26 10.57 -4.54
C GLY A 36 -16.75 9.28 -5.17
N THR A 37 -16.21 9.40 -6.39
CA THR A 37 -15.74 8.26 -7.17
C THR A 37 -14.35 8.47 -7.76
N VAL A 38 -13.67 7.36 -7.98
CA VAL A 38 -12.47 7.25 -8.81
C VAL A 38 -12.85 6.48 -10.07
N LYS A 39 -12.71 7.14 -11.23
CA LYS A 39 -13.09 6.58 -12.53
C LYS A 39 -11.91 6.48 -13.47
N TRP A 40 -11.94 5.50 -14.37
CA TRP A 40 -11.01 5.38 -15.48
C TRP A 40 -11.50 6.15 -16.71
N SER A 41 -10.56 6.76 -17.43
CA SER A 41 -10.80 7.42 -18.71
C SER A 41 -9.74 7.00 -19.74
N GLY A 42 -10.22 6.68 -20.93
CA GLY A 42 -9.40 6.20 -22.04
C GLY A 42 -9.43 4.68 -22.22
N PRO A 43 -8.66 4.17 -23.20
CA PRO A 43 -8.55 2.73 -23.38
C PRO A 43 -7.94 2.08 -22.13
N GLU A 44 -8.37 0.86 -21.83
CA GLU A 44 -7.73 0.05 -20.80
C GLU A 44 -6.30 -0.31 -21.22
N PRO A 45 -5.30 -0.18 -20.34
CA PRO A 45 -3.92 -0.54 -20.65
C PRO A 45 -3.81 -2.03 -21.02
N HIS A 46 -2.86 -2.37 -21.89
CA HIS A 46 -2.69 -3.75 -22.33
C HIS A 46 -2.28 -4.68 -21.17
N SER A 47 -3.12 -5.68 -20.91
CA SER A 47 -2.96 -6.91 -20.10
C SER A 47 -1.88 -6.90 -19.01
N LEU A 48 -2.32 -6.72 -17.77
CA LEU A 48 -1.54 -6.94 -16.54
C LEU A 48 -1.35 -8.42 -16.17
N MET A 49 -1.63 -9.34 -17.10
CA MET A 49 -1.45 -10.78 -16.88
C MET A 49 0.03 -11.17 -16.89
N TYR A 50 0.41 -12.08 -15.98
CA TYR A 50 1.76 -12.63 -15.89
C TYR A 50 1.74 -14.16 -15.92
N PRO A 51 2.66 -14.83 -16.65
CA PRO A 51 2.73 -16.28 -16.70
C PRO A 51 3.13 -16.90 -15.36
N VAL A 52 2.41 -17.93 -14.92
CA VAL A 52 2.79 -18.70 -13.73
C VAL A 52 3.96 -19.61 -14.09
N THR A 53 5.14 -19.27 -13.59
CA THR A 53 6.41 -19.91 -13.97
C THR A 53 6.97 -20.86 -12.91
N LYS A 54 6.36 -20.88 -11.72
CA LYS A 54 6.80 -21.68 -10.57
C LYS A 54 5.58 -22.24 -9.84
N ASP A 55 5.69 -23.46 -9.35
CA ASP A 55 4.66 -24.16 -8.56
C ASP A 55 3.22 -24.06 -9.13
N PRO A 56 2.98 -24.32 -10.44
CA PRO A 56 1.66 -24.15 -11.04
C PRO A 56 0.57 -25.00 -10.36
N GLN A 57 0.92 -26.15 -9.79
CA GLN A 57 0.00 -26.98 -9.01
C GLN A 57 -0.56 -26.30 -7.74
N ILE A 58 0.08 -25.21 -7.28
CA ILE A 58 -0.32 -24.40 -6.12
C ILE A 58 -0.85 -23.04 -6.58
N CYS A 59 -0.09 -22.38 -7.46
CA CYS A 59 -0.34 -21.01 -7.90
C CYS A 59 -1.37 -20.90 -9.04
N ASP A 60 -1.68 -22.01 -9.71
CA ASP A 60 -2.62 -22.08 -10.84
C ASP A 60 -3.33 -23.45 -10.87
N PRO A 61 -4.05 -23.83 -9.79
CA PRO A 61 -4.68 -25.14 -9.69
C PRO A 61 -5.73 -25.37 -10.80
N ASP A 62 -6.29 -24.28 -11.34
CA ASP A 62 -7.31 -24.28 -12.37
C ASP A 62 -6.72 -24.20 -13.81
N SER A 63 -5.39 -24.18 -13.94
CA SER A 63 -4.66 -24.23 -15.23
C SER A 63 -4.94 -23.07 -16.19
N HIS A 64 -5.14 -21.86 -15.67
CA HIS A 64 -5.27 -20.61 -16.43
C HIS A 64 -3.96 -20.15 -17.09
N LYS A 65 -2.81 -20.67 -16.63
CA LYS A 65 -1.42 -20.39 -17.05
C LYS A 65 -0.90 -18.99 -16.75
N GLN A 66 -1.80 -18.05 -16.49
CA GLN A 66 -1.49 -16.67 -16.19
C GLN A 66 -2.33 -16.19 -15.02
N VAL A 67 -1.79 -15.26 -14.27
CA VAL A 67 -2.47 -14.58 -13.16
C VAL A 67 -2.55 -13.09 -13.46
N ASP A 68 -3.63 -12.46 -13.01
CA ASP A 68 -3.71 -11.01 -12.94
C ASP A 68 -2.77 -10.52 -11.84
N LEU A 69 -2.09 -9.40 -12.08
CA LEU A 69 -1.23 -8.77 -11.08
C LEU A 69 -1.99 -7.79 -10.18
N GLU A 70 -3.29 -7.57 -10.45
CA GLU A 70 -4.22 -6.76 -9.65
C GLU A 70 -3.85 -5.27 -9.56
N ARG A 71 -2.91 -4.83 -10.42
CA ARG A 71 -2.33 -3.47 -10.40
C ARG A 71 -3.21 -2.38 -10.97
N LEU A 72 -4.27 -2.73 -11.69
CA LEU A 72 -5.31 -1.82 -12.18
C LEU A 72 -6.55 -2.65 -12.50
N ILE A 73 -7.57 -2.52 -11.65
CA ILE A 73 -8.84 -3.23 -11.81
C ILE A 73 -9.90 -2.17 -12.13
N ILE A 74 -10.44 -2.25 -13.35
CA ILE A 74 -11.50 -1.37 -13.83
C ILE A 74 -12.81 -2.13 -13.82
N GLY A 75 -13.72 -1.73 -12.94
CA GLY A 75 -15.05 -2.31 -12.86
C GLY A 75 -15.93 -1.97 -14.07
N PRO A 76 -17.06 -2.65 -14.23
CA PRO A 76 -17.92 -2.55 -15.42
C PRO A 76 -18.52 -1.15 -15.68
N GLN A 77 -18.55 -0.29 -14.66
CA GLN A 77 -18.98 1.11 -14.76
C GLN A 77 -17.80 2.10 -14.74
N GLY A 78 -16.61 1.64 -15.12
CA GLY A 78 -15.38 2.43 -15.15
C GLY A 78 -14.85 2.83 -13.78
N GLY A 79 -15.34 2.23 -12.69
CA GLY A 79 -14.78 2.43 -11.35
C GLY A 79 -13.40 1.82 -11.24
N VAL A 80 -12.48 2.47 -10.54
CA VAL A 80 -11.13 1.94 -10.34
C VAL A 80 -11.01 1.44 -8.91
N ALA A 81 -10.79 0.13 -8.73
CA ALA A 81 -10.50 -0.46 -7.43
C ALA A 81 -9.05 -0.19 -7.02
N ASN A 82 -8.68 -0.52 -5.79
CA ASN A 82 -7.29 -0.44 -5.30
C ASN A 82 -6.70 1.00 -5.29
N THR A 83 -7.52 2.03 -5.50
CA THR A 83 -7.13 3.43 -5.25
C THR A 83 -7.26 3.73 -3.76
N VAL A 84 -6.19 4.26 -3.15
CA VAL A 84 -6.19 4.75 -1.77
C VAL A 84 -6.53 6.24 -1.79
N VAL A 85 -7.68 6.60 -1.20
CA VAL A 85 -8.10 8.00 -1.04
C VAL A 85 -7.92 8.43 0.41
N PHE A 86 -7.23 9.55 0.66
CA PHE A 86 -6.94 10.02 2.00
C PHE A 86 -6.74 11.53 2.10
N LEU A 87 -6.82 12.08 3.31
CA LEU A 87 -6.49 13.47 3.61
C LEU A 87 -5.01 13.58 3.97
N SER A 88 -4.27 14.53 3.39
CA SER A 88 -2.82 14.68 3.67
C SER A 88 -2.49 15.71 4.75
N ASP A 89 -3.41 16.62 5.06
CA ASP A 89 -3.20 17.79 5.92
C ASP A 89 -4.13 17.82 7.16
N ILE A 90 -4.40 16.64 7.73
CA ILE A 90 -5.24 16.50 8.92
C ILE A 90 -4.45 16.15 10.18
N SER A 91 -4.56 17.01 11.20
CA SER A 91 -3.86 16.85 12.49
C SER A 91 -4.76 16.46 13.66
N LYS A 92 -6.08 16.49 13.48
CA LYS A 92 -7.05 16.10 14.50
C LYS A 92 -8.32 15.53 13.91
N GLY A 93 -8.99 14.64 14.62
CA GLY A 93 -10.26 14.07 14.20
C GLY A 93 -10.65 12.84 15.01
N LYS A 94 -11.40 11.94 14.39
CA LYS A 94 -11.90 10.74 15.05
C LYS A 94 -10.80 9.76 15.45
N ALA A 95 -11.12 8.80 16.31
CA ALA A 95 -10.18 7.74 16.65
C ALA A 95 -9.93 6.82 15.45
N MET A 96 -8.73 6.22 15.40
CA MET A 96 -8.43 5.16 14.45
C MET A 96 -9.26 3.91 14.77
N HIS A 97 -10.24 3.60 13.92
CA HIS A 97 -11.03 2.38 14.01
C HIS A 97 -10.91 1.57 12.72
N LEU A 98 -9.73 0.97 12.50
CA LEU A 98 -9.54 -0.02 11.44
C LEU A 98 -9.78 -1.43 12.00
N PRO A 99 -10.67 -2.23 11.39
CA PRO A 99 -10.92 -3.60 11.83
C PRO A 99 -9.62 -4.40 11.93
N GLU A 100 -9.51 -5.24 12.95
CA GLU A 100 -8.32 -6.09 13.15
C GLU A 100 -8.03 -7.00 11.96
N ALA A 101 -9.07 -7.47 11.26
CA ALA A 101 -8.92 -8.24 10.03
C ALA A 101 -8.11 -7.52 8.93
N ARG A 102 -8.03 -6.18 8.95
CA ARG A 102 -7.22 -5.40 8.00
C ARG A 102 -5.73 -5.37 8.38
N ARG A 103 -5.36 -5.81 9.59
CA ARG A 103 -3.96 -5.95 10.05
C ARG A 103 -3.42 -7.37 9.84
N PHE A 104 -3.96 -8.07 8.83
CA PHE A 104 -3.59 -9.43 8.50
C PHE A 104 -3.27 -9.52 7.02
N LEU A 105 -2.10 -10.08 6.70
CA LEU A 105 -1.64 -10.37 5.35
C LEU A 105 -1.47 -11.88 5.18
N ASP A 106 -2.08 -12.43 4.15
CA ASP A 106 -1.94 -13.84 3.78
C ASP A 106 -1.17 -13.97 2.47
N GLN A 107 -0.39 -15.03 2.33
CA GLN A 107 0.13 -15.49 1.05
C GLN A 107 -0.69 -16.71 0.66
N LYS A 108 -1.54 -16.56 -0.34
CA LYS A 108 -2.53 -17.56 -0.71
C LYS A 108 -2.70 -17.60 -2.22
N ARG A 109 -2.71 -18.81 -2.78
CA ARG A 109 -2.66 -19.06 -4.22
C ARG A 109 -1.53 -18.31 -4.92
N CYS A 110 -0.43 -18.05 -4.23
CA CYS A 110 0.69 -17.25 -4.70
C CYS A 110 0.28 -15.81 -5.06
N HIS A 111 -0.62 -15.22 -4.25
CA HIS A 111 -0.96 -13.80 -4.17
C HIS A 111 -0.75 -13.31 -2.74
N TYR A 112 -0.59 -12.00 -2.58
CA TYR A 112 -0.71 -11.34 -1.29
C TYR A 112 -2.16 -10.89 -1.10
N GLU A 113 -2.82 -11.37 -0.05
CA GLU A 113 -4.21 -11.03 0.26
C GLU A 113 -4.31 -10.23 1.57
N PRO A 114 -4.87 -9.01 1.55
CA PRO A 114 -5.34 -8.27 0.37
C PRO A 114 -4.17 -7.72 -0.48
N HIS A 115 -4.48 -7.22 -1.68
CA HIS A 115 -3.49 -6.62 -2.58
C HIS A 115 -3.03 -5.23 -2.11
N ILE A 116 -3.97 -4.41 -1.61
CA ILE A 116 -3.68 -3.12 -0.96
C ILE A 116 -4.06 -3.22 0.52
N LEU A 117 -3.09 -2.98 1.42
CA LEU A 117 -3.29 -3.01 2.87
C LEU A 117 -3.28 -1.62 3.49
N LEU A 118 -4.13 -1.41 4.49
CA LEU A 118 -4.05 -0.27 5.40
C LEU A 118 -3.77 -0.78 6.82
N VAL A 119 -2.61 -0.42 7.37
CA VAL A 119 -2.21 -0.78 8.72
C VAL A 119 -2.04 0.51 9.54
N PRO A 120 -2.68 0.67 10.69
CA PRO A 120 -2.41 1.83 11.55
C PRO A 120 -0.95 1.90 11.99
N GLU A 121 -0.40 3.10 12.08
CA GLU A 121 0.88 3.35 12.74
C GLU A 121 0.85 2.82 14.19
N LYS A 122 1.99 2.29 14.65
CA LYS A 122 2.22 1.71 16.00
C LYS A 122 1.34 0.50 16.30
N GLN A 123 0.89 -0.20 15.26
CA GLN A 123 0.24 -1.50 15.38
C GLN A 123 1.10 -2.60 14.74
N ASP A 124 0.84 -3.83 15.15
CA ASP A 124 1.44 -5.01 14.53
C ASP A 124 0.67 -5.41 13.27
N LEU A 125 1.41 -5.69 12.20
CA LEU A 125 0.91 -6.48 11.07
C LEU A 125 1.16 -7.96 11.37
N GLN A 126 0.10 -8.76 11.32
CA GLN A 126 0.19 -10.21 11.34
C GLN A 126 0.29 -10.73 9.90
N MET A 127 1.18 -11.67 9.68
CA MET A 127 1.45 -12.24 8.36
C MET A 127 1.49 -13.76 8.42
N ARG A 128 1.02 -14.43 7.38
CA ARG A 128 1.23 -15.87 7.20
C ARG A 128 1.42 -16.24 5.73
N SER A 129 1.67 -17.52 5.48
CA SER A 129 1.43 -18.16 4.19
C SER A 129 0.46 -19.31 4.38
N SER A 130 -0.64 -19.32 3.65
CA SER A 130 -1.55 -20.45 3.53
C SER A 130 -1.11 -21.46 2.48
N ASP A 131 -0.18 -21.08 1.61
CA ASP A 131 0.27 -21.91 0.51
C ASP A 131 1.29 -22.99 0.94
N PRO A 132 1.19 -24.22 0.38
CA PRO A 132 2.14 -25.30 0.60
C PRO A 132 3.48 -25.13 -0.15
N THR A 133 3.98 -23.90 -0.27
CA THR A 133 5.30 -23.59 -0.86
C THR A 133 5.99 -22.45 -0.11
N LEU A 134 7.30 -22.33 -0.31
CA LEU A 134 8.07 -21.24 0.27
C LEU A 134 7.74 -19.93 -0.44
N HIS A 135 7.19 -18.99 0.32
CA HIS A 135 7.14 -17.60 -0.06
C HIS A 135 8.01 -16.74 0.88
N THR A 136 8.20 -15.50 0.49
CA THR A 136 8.80 -14.48 1.36
C THR A 136 7.94 -13.24 1.32
N ILE A 137 7.91 -12.47 2.40
CA ILE A 137 7.40 -11.10 2.37
C ILE A 137 8.61 -10.18 2.46
N HIS A 138 9.01 -9.61 1.32
CA HIS A 138 10.00 -8.55 1.26
C HIS A 138 9.28 -7.20 1.24
N MET A 139 9.53 -6.38 2.25
CA MET A 139 8.99 -5.03 2.40
C MET A 139 10.09 -4.00 2.11
N GLU A 140 9.75 -2.99 1.32
CA GLU A 140 10.63 -1.86 0.99
C GLU A 140 9.84 -0.54 1.08
N GLY A 141 10.37 0.48 1.77
CA GLY A 141 9.69 1.77 1.98
C GLY A 141 9.67 2.17 3.45
N ALA A 142 8.48 2.51 3.97
CA ALA A 142 8.31 2.89 5.38
C ALA A 142 8.62 1.74 6.36
N ALA A 143 8.55 0.48 5.91
CA ALA A 143 9.01 -0.69 6.63
C ALA A 143 9.98 -1.51 5.76
N THR A 144 11.04 -2.04 6.38
CA THR A 144 12.07 -2.82 5.69
C THR A 144 12.25 -4.16 6.37
N TYR A 145 11.70 -5.21 5.77
CA TYR A 145 11.78 -6.58 6.25
C TYR A 145 11.98 -7.52 5.07
N ASN A 146 12.59 -8.69 5.32
CA ASN A 146 12.60 -9.79 4.36
C ASN A 146 12.40 -11.09 5.14
N LEU A 147 11.17 -11.57 5.17
CA LEU A 147 10.74 -12.66 6.05
C LEU A 147 10.40 -13.90 5.23
N PRO A 148 11.02 -15.06 5.52
CA PRO A 148 10.66 -16.31 4.88
C PRO A 148 9.42 -16.94 5.54
N PHE A 149 8.55 -17.55 4.73
CA PHE A 149 7.39 -18.32 5.17
C PHE A 149 7.45 -19.75 4.60
N PRO A 150 8.33 -20.61 5.14
CA PRO A 150 8.50 -22.00 4.66
C PRO A 150 7.41 -22.96 5.15
N PHE A 151 6.70 -22.59 6.23
CA PHE A 151 5.72 -23.45 6.88
C PHE A 151 4.34 -22.82 6.77
N GLN A 152 3.38 -23.60 6.26
CA GLN A 152 1.98 -23.21 6.17
C GLN A 152 1.42 -22.78 7.52
N ASN A 153 0.56 -21.76 7.47
CA ASN A 153 -0.24 -21.26 8.58
C ASN A 153 0.56 -20.77 9.80
N THR A 154 1.88 -20.60 9.67
CA THR A 154 2.69 -19.97 10.71
C THR A 154 2.49 -18.46 10.65
N VAL A 155 2.02 -17.89 11.75
CA VAL A 155 1.80 -16.45 11.89
C VAL A 155 3.06 -15.78 12.42
N VAL A 156 3.49 -14.72 11.76
CA VAL A 156 4.59 -13.85 12.17
C VAL A 156 4.06 -12.42 12.31
N SER A 157 4.36 -11.77 13.43
CA SER A 157 3.96 -10.37 13.68
C SER A 157 5.16 -9.43 13.58
N ARG A 158 4.97 -8.25 12.98
CA ARG A 158 5.96 -7.15 12.99
C ARG A 158 5.29 -5.79 13.24
N PRO A 159 5.93 -4.90 14.02
CA PRO A 159 5.41 -3.56 14.26
C PRO A 159 5.60 -2.65 13.05
N MET A 160 4.59 -1.81 12.79
CA MET A 160 4.59 -0.79 11.75
C MET A 160 4.69 0.60 12.40
N ASN A 161 5.92 1.10 12.55
CA ASN A 161 6.20 2.31 13.35
C ASN A 161 6.36 3.59 12.52
N THR A 162 6.63 3.47 11.22
CA THR A 162 6.89 4.61 10.35
C THR A 162 5.72 4.77 9.39
N PRO A 163 5.04 5.92 9.35
CA PRO A 163 3.99 6.18 8.38
C PRO A 163 4.52 6.17 6.95
N GLY A 164 3.69 5.75 6.00
CA GLY A 164 3.98 5.83 4.58
C GLY A 164 3.75 4.54 3.80
N LEU A 165 4.16 4.56 2.54
CA LEU A 165 4.02 3.45 1.60
C LEU A 165 5.09 2.38 1.84
N VAL A 166 4.68 1.13 1.70
CA VAL A 166 5.53 -0.05 1.73
C VAL A 166 5.17 -0.93 0.54
N ASN A 167 6.14 -1.20 -0.33
CA ASN A 167 6.01 -2.15 -1.42
C ASN A 167 6.31 -3.58 -0.93
N LEU A 168 5.50 -4.54 -1.36
CA LEU A 168 5.63 -5.94 -1.00
C LEU A 168 5.93 -6.78 -2.25
N ARG A 169 6.93 -7.66 -2.14
CA ARG A 169 7.30 -8.61 -3.20
C ARG A 169 7.79 -9.94 -2.65
N CYS A 170 7.62 -11.00 -3.45
CA CYS A 170 8.17 -12.31 -3.13
C CYS A 170 9.52 -12.53 -3.82
N ASN A 171 10.56 -12.83 -3.05
CA ASN A 171 11.88 -13.24 -3.51
C ASN A 171 12.05 -14.77 -3.59
N GLY A 172 11.03 -15.54 -3.24
CA GLY A 172 11.01 -17.01 -3.32
C GLY A 172 10.92 -17.59 -4.75
N GLY A 173 10.98 -16.75 -5.79
CA GLY A 173 10.85 -17.15 -7.19
C GLY A 173 9.46 -16.92 -7.80
N HIS A 174 8.45 -16.64 -6.97
CA HIS A 174 7.10 -16.24 -7.40
C HIS A 174 7.09 -14.75 -7.77
N VAL A 175 7.77 -14.41 -8.87
CA VAL A 175 8.11 -13.00 -9.22
C VAL A 175 6.91 -12.11 -9.58
N TRP A 176 5.73 -12.69 -9.75
CA TRP A 176 4.46 -11.98 -9.97
C TRP A 176 3.79 -11.51 -8.67
N MET A 177 4.14 -12.10 -7.52
CA MET A 177 3.58 -11.69 -6.24
C MET A 177 3.99 -10.25 -5.93
N ASN A 178 2.99 -9.39 -5.84
CA ASN A 178 3.12 -7.97 -5.58
C ASN A 178 1.93 -7.50 -4.74
N ALA A 179 2.15 -6.50 -3.89
CA ALA A 179 1.14 -5.83 -3.09
C ALA A 179 1.70 -4.51 -2.58
N GLU A 180 0.83 -3.65 -2.08
CA GLU A 180 1.20 -2.36 -1.51
C GLU A 180 0.53 -2.20 -0.14
N MET A 181 1.22 -1.54 0.79
CA MET A 181 0.69 -1.28 2.12
C MET A 181 0.91 0.17 2.50
N PHE A 182 -0.10 0.79 3.09
CA PHE A 182 0.04 2.07 3.78
C PHE A 182 0.08 1.85 5.29
N VAL A 183 1.14 2.35 5.91
CA VAL A 183 1.15 2.59 7.35
C VAL A 183 0.48 3.93 7.60
N ALA A 184 -0.79 3.88 8.02
CA ALA A 184 -1.68 5.04 8.14
C ALA A 184 -1.51 5.75 9.50
N PRO A 185 -1.14 7.04 9.52
CA PRO A 185 -0.98 7.80 10.77
C PRO A 185 -2.29 8.32 11.36
N HIS A 186 -3.40 8.28 10.61
CA HIS A 186 -4.73 8.79 11.00
C HIS A 186 -5.86 8.01 10.30
N PRO A 187 -7.14 8.06 10.76
CA PRO A 187 -8.23 7.22 10.23
C PRO A 187 -8.75 7.57 8.84
N TYR A 188 -8.42 8.74 8.29
CA TYR A 188 -9.02 9.23 7.04
C TYR A 188 -8.35 8.65 5.80
N TYR A 189 -8.46 7.32 5.65
CA TYR A 189 -8.04 6.54 4.49
C TYR A 189 -9.17 5.61 4.07
N VAL A 190 -9.32 5.40 2.77
CA VAL A 190 -10.25 4.43 2.20
C VAL A 190 -9.65 3.82 0.94
N ILE A 191 -9.82 2.51 0.77
CA ILE A 191 -9.49 1.79 -0.46
C ILE A 191 -10.79 1.63 -1.24
N THR A 192 -10.76 2.02 -2.50
CA THR A 192 -11.89 1.87 -3.44
C THR A 192 -12.06 0.42 -3.89
N ASP A 193 -13.32 0.03 -4.13
CA ASP A 193 -13.68 -1.21 -4.80
C ASP A 193 -13.88 -0.99 -6.32
N GLU A 194 -14.33 -2.02 -7.05
CA GLU A 194 -14.60 -1.93 -8.50
C GLU A 194 -15.65 -0.87 -8.88
N SER A 195 -16.46 -0.37 -7.93
CA SER A 195 -17.36 0.76 -8.20
C SER A 195 -16.61 2.09 -8.27
N GLY A 196 -15.41 2.15 -7.67
CA GLY A 196 -14.59 3.34 -7.50
C GLY A 196 -15.09 4.28 -6.42
N ARG A 197 -16.18 3.95 -5.71
CA ARG A 197 -16.77 4.83 -4.70
C ARG A 197 -15.89 4.90 -3.45
N PHE A 198 -15.86 6.07 -2.83
CA PHE A 198 -15.20 6.28 -1.56
C PHE A 198 -16.01 7.22 -0.65
N GLU A 199 -15.83 7.06 0.65
CA GLU A 199 -16.45 7.89 1.68
C GLU A 199 -15.51 8.03 2.88
N LEU A 200 -15.31 9.27 3.34
CA LEU A 200 -14.61 9.64 4.56
C LEU A 200 -15.59 10.40 5.45
N THR A 201 -16.05 9.75 6.52
CA THR A 201 -17.05 10.31 7.45
C THR A 201 -16.41 10.92 8.68
N GLU A 202 -17.17 11.75 9.39
CA GLU A 202 -16.76 12.40 10.63
C GLU A 202 -15.46 13.18 10.46
N VAL A 203 -15.35 13.89 9.34
CA VAL A 203 -14.26 14.83 9.07
C VAL A 203 -14.60 16.14 9.77
N PRO A 204 -13.71 16.72 10.61
CA PRO A 204 -13.96 18.03 11.19
C PRO A 204 -14.20 19.08 10.11
N ALA A 205 -14.95 20.15 10.41
CA ALA A 205 -15.12 21.23 9.45
C ALA A 205 -13.77 21.93 9.20
N GLY A 206 -13.47 22.22 7.93
CA GLY A 206 -12.19 22.77 7.52
C GLY A 206 -11.97 22.68 6.02
N ASP A 207 -10.82 23.19 5.58
CA ASP A 207 -10.33 23.04 4.21
C ASP A 207 -9.21 22.00 4.24
N TYR A 208 -9.27 21.02 3.34
CA TYR A 208 -8.35 19.89 3.31
C TYR A 208 -7.86 19.59 1.91
N GLN A 209 -6.70 18.96 1.85
CA GLN A 209 -6.13 18.35 0.67
C GLN A 209 -6.49 16.87 0.63
N LEU A 210 -7.38 16.52 -0.30
CA LEU A 210 -7.76 15.14 -0.63
C LEU A 210 -6.80 14.60 -1.68
N ILE A 211 -6.24 13.42 -1.42
CA ILE A 211 -5.31 12.72 -2.30
C ILE A 211 -5.97 11.40 -2.74
N ALA A 212 -5.92 11.11 -4.03
CA ALA A 212 -6.09 9.76 -4.55
C ALA A 212 -4.72 9.26 -4.99
N TRP A 213 -4.28 8.14 -4.43
CA TRP A 213 -3.05 7.43 -4.79
C TRP A 213 -3.41 6.10 -5.43
N HIS A 214 -2.68 5.72 -6.47
CA HIS A 214 -2.79 4.41 -7.08
C HIS A 214 -1.40 3.89 -7.44
N GLU A 215 -1.17 2.59 -7.27
CA GLU A 215 0.07 1.97 -7.69
C GLU A 215 0.27 2.07 -9.21
N GLY A 216 1.50 2.04 -9.68
CA GLY A 216 1.77 2.11 -11.11
C GLY A 216 1.44 0.80 -11.82
N TRP A 217 0.81 0.88 -12.99
CA TRP A 217 0.34 -0.28 -13.77
C TRP A 217 1.09 -0.46 -15.10
N ASN A 218 1.87 0.52 -15.55
CA ASN A 218 2.55 0.42 -16.83
C ASN A 218 3.84 -0.41 -16.69
N LEU A 219 3.96 -1.50 -17.45
CA LEU A 219 5.18 -2.31 -17.45
C LEU A 219 6.35 -1.47 -17.98
N ALA A 220 7.27 -1.11 -17.09
CA ALA A 220 8.43 -0.28 -17.43
C ALA A 220 9.60 -1.13 -17.94
N ARG A 221 9.89 -2.25 -17.27
CA ARG A 221 10.95 -3.19 -17.64
C ARG A 221 10.73 -4.57 -17.07
N LYS A 222 11.57 -5.53 -17.46
CA LYS A 222 11.68 -6.85 -16.85
C LYS A 222 13.09 -7.07 -16.33
N GLU A 223 13.21 -7.46 -15.07
CA GLU A 223 14.50 -7.74 -14.44
C GLU A 223 14.75 -9.24 -14.39
N ALA A 224 15.91 -9.67 -14.91
CA ALA A 224 16.33 -11.06 -14.81
C ALA A 224 16.76 -11.38 -13.38
N ILE A 225 16.13 -12.38 -12.77
CA ILE A 225 16.45 -12.87 -11.43
C ILE A 225 16.79 -14.35 -11.55
N HIS A 226 17.91 -14.75 -10.95
CA HIS A 226 18.26 -16.15 -10.83
C HIS A 226 17.53 -16.76 -9.64
N ASP A 227 16.57 -17.64 -9.90
CA ASP A 227 15.93 -18.45 -8.86
C ASP A 227 16.87 -19.59 -8.49
N VAL A 228 17.51 -19.47 -7.33
CA VAL A 228 18.49 -20.44 -6.81
C VAL A 228 17.85 -21.80 -6.56
N LEU A 229 16.55 -21.86 -6.25
CA LEU A 229 15.87 -23.13 -5.94
C LEU A 229 15.57 -23.93 -7.20
N THR A 230 15.23 -23.25 -8.31
CA THR A 230 14.96 -23.91 -9.59
C THR A 230 16.16 -23.90 -10.54
N GLN A 231 17.23 -23.18 -10.19
CA GLN A 231 18.41 -22.90 -11.02
C GLN A 231 18.05 -22.29 -12.39
N ARG A 232 16.94 -21.56 -12.46
CA ARG A 232 16.44 -20.92 -13.68
C ARG A 232 16.45 -19.41 -13.55
N THR A 233 16.60 -18.73 -14.67
CA THR A 233 16.38 -17.28 -14.74
C THR A 233 14.90 -17.02 -14.97
N VAL A 234 14.30 -16.25 -14.08
CA VAL A 234 12.93 -15.73 -14.18
C VAL A 234 12.95 -14.22 -14.39
N GLN A 235 11.87 -13.66 -14.94
CA GLN A 235 11.81 -12.23 -15.28
C GLN A 235 10.81 -11.51 -14.39
N ARG A 236 11.27 -10.77 -13.37
CA ARG A 236 10.36 -9.95 -12.56
C ARG A 236 9.85 -8.77 -13.36
N PRO A 237 8.53 -8.56 -13.47
CA PRO A 237 8.00 -7.34 -14.06
C PRO A 237 8.24 -6.17 -13.10
N VAL A 238 8.69 -5.04 -13.63
CA VAL A 238 8.79 -3.78 -12.90
C VAL A 238 7.89 -2.77 -13.57
N PHE A 239 7.02 -2.17 -12.77
CA PHE A 239 6.01 -1.24 -13.22
C PHE A 239 6.46 0.21 -13.05
N SER A 240 5.69 1.13 -13.62
CA SER A 240 5.85 2.56 -13.42
C SER A 240 5.73 2.92 -11.94
N ASP A 241 6.24 4.09 -11.58
CA ASP A 241 6.03 4.63 -10.25
C ASP A 241 4.52 4.83 -9.97
N PRO A 242 4.10 4.80 -8.69
CA PRO A 242 2.74 5.15 -8.31
C PRO A 242 2.38 6.57 -8.74
N ARG A 243 1.08 6.82 -8.90
CA ARG A 243 0.55 8.12 -9.31
C ARG A 243 -0.37 8.69 -8.23
N THR A 244 -0.35 10.02 -8.12
CA THR A 244 -1.19 10.77 -7.19
C THR A 244 -2.00 11.85 -7.91
N TRP A 245 -3.23 12.04 -7.45
CA TRP A 245 -4.11 13.13 -7.85
C TRP A 245 -4.56 13.88 -6.60
N GLU A 246 -4.65 15.19 -6.72
CA GLU A 246 -4.87 16.07 -5.57
C GLU A 246 -6.10 16.96 -5.82
N LYS A 247 -6.96 17.10 -4.82
CA LYS A 247 -8.10 18.01 -4.84
C LYS A 247 -8.27 18.73 -3.50
N HIS A 248 -8.50 20.03 -3.57
CA HIS A 248 -8.94 20.79 -2.40
C HIS A 248 -10.42 20.52 -2.15
N VAL A 249 -10.77 20.25 -0.90
CA VAL A 249 -12.16 20.00 -0.48
C VAL A 249 -12.45 20.80 0.79
N LYS A 250 -13.56 21.53 0.76
CA LYS A 250 -14.09 22.23 1.92
C LYS A 250 -15.15 21.38 2.60
N VAL A 251 -14.93 21.05 3.86
CA VAL A 251 -15.87 20.29 4.69
C VAL A 251 -16.63 21.23 5.59
N THR A 252 -17.96 21.18 5.50
CA THR A 252 -18.87 21.86 6.42
C THR A 252 -19.52 20.83 7.33
N GLY A 253 -19.67 21.15 8.62
CA GLY A 253 -20.20 20.21 9.60
C GLY A 253 -21.60 19.71 9.24
N GLY A 254 -21.81 18.40 9.33
CA GLY A 254 -23.07 17.72 8.99
C GLY A 254 -23.41 17.69 7.50
N GLN A 255 -22.54 18.20 6.62
CA GLN A 255 -22.76 18.21 5.17
C GLN A 255 -21.82 17.23 4.46
N THR A 256 -22.20 16.85 3.24
CA THR A 256 -21.35 16.05 2.34
C THR A 256 -20.69 16.96 1.30
N ALA A 257 -19.36 16.91 1.24
CA ALA A 257 -18.58 17.48 0.17
C ALA A 257 -18.30 16.40 -0.89
N HIS A 258 -18.45 16.74 -2.17
CA HIS A 258 -18.25 15.80 -3.26
C HIS A 258 -16.91 16.04 -3.97
N ALA A 259 -16.17 14.96 -4.27
CA ALA A 259 -14.93 15.01 -5.00
C ALA A 259 -14.77 13.81 -5.94
N GLU A 260 -14.54 14.06 -7.22
CA GLU A 260 -14.40 13.02 -8.25
C GLU A 260 -12.97 12.98 -8.77
N PHE A 261 -12.37 11.81 -8.90
CA PHE A 261 -11.07 11.59 -9.52
C PHE A 261 -11.21 10.83 -10.85
N VAL A 262 -10.40 11.22 -11.83
CA VAL A 262 -10.33 10.54 -13.11
C VAL A 262 -8.89 10.12 -13.37
N LEU A 263 -8.66 8.81 -13.39
CA LEU A 263 -7.41 8.17 -13.77
C LEU A 263 -7.40 7.97 -15.27
N SER A 264 -6.24 8.12 -15.88
CA SER A 264 -6.05 7.86 -17.30
C SER A 264 -4.59 7.55 -17.58
N ASP A 265 -4.29 6.93 -18.70
CA ASP A 265 -2.92 6.60 -19.07
C ASP A 265 -2.07 7.82 -19.53
N LYS A 266 -2.70 8.99 -19.66
CA LYS A 266 -2.06 10.26 -20.03
C LYS A 266 -1.75 11.13 -18.81
#